data_AF-A0A538FV89-F1
#
_entry.id   AF-A0A538FV89-F1
#
_cell.length_a   1.000
_cell.length_b   1.000
_cell.length_c   1.000
_cell.angle_alpha   90.00
_cell.angle_beta   90.00
_cell.angle_gamma   90.00
#
_symmetry.space_group_name_H-M   'P 1'
#
loop_
_entity.id
_entity.type
_entity.pdbx_description
1 polymer ?
#
loop_
_entity_poly.entity_id
_entity_poly.type
_entity_poly.pdbx_seq_one_letter_code
_entity_poly.pdbx_strand_id
1 'polypeptide(L)'
;MIEVVGDSSRDGDAAIVRLAVEDDRIVDADADGMERPLAGLTLLEAAAIPGETLSADALANALGQVFRAGPDPGRVAVAMSGGVDSAVALLRAGPGAIGVTLRLWIDPGAPDSERACCSPEAVIAARETCHALGLPHVTLDLRDEFRRAVVAPFVRGYAHGETPNPCIRCNGSFRFAELLAFAERAGASRLATGHYARIVEHRGRRLLARARDPEKDQTYMLARLEPRVLDRIWFPLGEQTKDETRAEAARAGLAVARRSESQEACFLGGGDYRNFVRRHGVEESEGEIVDEQGRQLGRHDGFWRFTTGQRRGLGVSSAEPLYVLRTDPGANTVVVGPRESLAVETISVSGRLYVRVNRAEVKWRYRSPAVPAAVEEAEHGFRLSLDQPAYGVAVGQTAVLYEDGVVVGAGLL
;
A
#
# COMPACT_ATOMS: atom_id res chain seq x y z
N MET A 1 -4.89 35.56 -2.00
CA MET A 1 -4.34 35.26 -0.66
C MET A 1 -5.18 34.17 0.00
N ILE A 2 -4.54 33.13 0.54
CA ILE A 2 -5.14 32.01 1.27
C ILE A 2 -4.47 31.96 2.63
N GLU A 3 -5.24 31.85 3.70
CA GLU A 3 -4.71 31.63 5.05
C GLU A 3 -4.86 30.16 5.42
N VAL A 4 -3.78 29.55 5.93
CA VAL A 4 -3.79 28.18 6.42
C VAL A 4 -3.16 28.10 7.79
N VAL A 5 -3.64 27.13 8.57
CA VAL A 5 -3.12 26.81 9.89
C VAL A 5 -2.78 25.34 9.93
N GLY A 6 -1.61 25.02 10.46
CA GLY A 6 -1.21 23.66 10.80
C GLY A 6 -0.86 23.58 12.27
N ASP A 7 -1.22 22.47 12.88
CA ASP A 7 -0.97 22.18 14.29
C ASP A 7 -0.25 20.84 14.44
N SER A 8 0.54 20.72 15.50
CA SER A 8 1.09 19.45 15.95
C SER A 8 1.10 19.41 17.47
N SER A 9 0.91 18.23 18.03
CA SER A 9 0.94 18.02 19.48
C SER A 9 1.54 16.67 19.81
N ARG A 10 2.36 16.62 20.86
CA ARG A 10 2.97 15.40 21.37
C ARG A 10 3.27 15.55 22.86
N ASP A 11 2.96 14.52 23.65
CA ASP A 11 3.32 14.44 25.08
C ASP A 11 2.90 15.65 25.94
N GLY A 12 1.82 16.34 25.55
CA GLY A 12 1.29 17.52 26.26
C GLY A 12 1.77 18.86 25.71
N ASP A 13 2.77 18.86 24.84
CA ASP A 13 3.24 20.04 24.12
C ASP A 13 2.51 20.20 22.78
N ALA A 14 2.42 21.44 22.30
CA ALA A 14 1.80 21.75 21.02
C ALA A 14 2.50 22.92 20.31
N ALA A 15 2.48 22.88 18.98
CA ALA A 15 2.93 23.98 18.12
C ALA A 15 1.84 24.30 17.10
N ILE A 16 1.76 25.58 16.72
CA ILE A 16 0.84 26.09 15.71
C ILE A 16 1.68 26.91 14.73
N VAL A 17 1.45 26.68 13.43
CA VAL A 17 2.02 27.48 12.34
C VAL A 17 0.87 28.09 11.55
N ARG A 18 0.90 29.40 11.32
CA ARG A 18 -0.04 30.11 10.46
C ARG A 18 0.69 30.70 9.28
N LEU A 19 0.16 30.50 8.08
CA LEU A 19 0.73 31.04 6.84
C LEU A 19 -0.35 31.83 6.09
N ALA A 20 0.00 33.02 5.64
CA ALA A 20 -0.71 33.71 4.57
C ALA A 20 0.05 33.48 3.27
N VAL A 21 -0.63 32.94 2.26
CA VAL A 21 -0.04 32.50 0.99
C VAL A 21 -0.68 33.21 -0.19
N GLU A 22 0.13 33.75 -1.08
CA GLU A 22 -0.28 34.29 -2.37
C GLU A 22 0.48 33.56 -3.47
N ASP A 23 -0.25 32.95 -4.41
CA ASP A 23 0.33 32.00 -5.37
C ASP A 23 1.19 30.93 -4.67
N ASP A 24 2.44 30.75 -5.03
CA ASP A 24 3.34 29.79 -4.38
C ASP A 24 4.24 30.45 -3.32
N ARG A 25 3.94 31.67 -2.86
CA ARG A 25 4.75 32.44 -1.92
C ARG A 25 4.04 32.71 -0.60
N ILE A 26 4.81 32.61 0.48
CA ILE A 26 4.38 32.97 1.83
C ILE A 26 4.54 34.48 1.98
N VAL A 27 3.45 35.21 2.15
CA VAL A 27 3.47 36.68 2.33
C VAL A 27 3.58 37.07 3.80
N ASP A 28 3.07 36.23 4.70
CA ASP A 28 3.19 36.39 6.15
C ASP A 28 3.21 35.01 6.83
N ALA A 29 3.91 34.90 7.95
CA ALA A 29 4.03 33.65 8.69
C ALA A 29 4.25 33.85 10.19
N ASP A 30 3.48 33.13 10.98
CA ASP A 30 3.67 32.90 12.41
C ASP A 30 4.11 31.44 12.58
N ALA A 31 5.41 31.22 12.79
CA ALA A 31 6.03 29.91 12.72
C ALA A 31 7.22 29.78 13.69
N ASP A 32 6.95 29.94 14.99
CA ASP A 32 7.95 29.78 16.04
C ASP A 32 8.58 28.38 16.03
N GLY A 33 9.87 28.30 16.35
CA GLY A 33 10.65 27.05 16.36
C GLY A 33 11.21 26.62 15.00
N MET A 34 10.97 27.38 13.92
CA MET A 34 11.65 27.19 12.63
C MET A 34 13.04 27.83 12.63
N GLU A 35 14.01 27.25 11.92
CA GLU A 35 15.41 27.74 11.91
C GLU A 35 15.58 29.12 11.24
N ARG A 36 14.62 29.56 10.44
CA ARG A 36 14.61 30.90 9.81
C ARG A 36 13.20 31.38 9.48
N PRO A 37 13.00 32.70 9.29
CA PRO A 37 11.72 33.25 8.86
C PRO A 37 11.25 32.65 7.53
N LEU A 38 9.93 32.40 7.43
CA LEU A 38 9.29 31.80 6.25
C LEU A 38 8.70 32.83 5.29
N ALA A 39 8.40 34.04 5.76
CA ALA A 39 7.86 35.11 4.93
C ALA A 39 8.83 35.46 3.78
N GLY A 40 8.30 35.59 2.57
CA GLY A 40 9.03 35.80 1.33
C GLY A 40 9.52 34.54 0.62
N LEU A 41 9.49 33.37 1.28
CA LEU A 41 9.84 32.08 0.68
C LEU A 41 8.71 31.56 -0.20
N THR A 42 9.08 30.77 -1.20
CA THR A 42 8.13 29.88 -1.87
C THR A 42 7.72 28.72 -0.97
N LEU A 43 6.60 28.06 -1.25
CA LEU A 43 6.16 26.85 -0.54
C LEU A 43 7.20 25.73 -0.66
N LEU A 44 7.89 25.65 -1.80
CA LEU A 44 8.96 24.68 -2.04
C LEU A 44 10.18 24.95 -1.15
N GLU A 45 10.62 26.21 -1.05
CA GLU A 45 11.73 26.60 -0.17
C GLU A 45 11.37 26.40 1.30
N ALA A 46 10.16 26.78 1.71
CA ALA A 46 9.67 26.61 3.08
C ALA A 46 9.63 25.13 3.50
N ALA A 47 9.25 24.22 2.58
CA ALA A 47 9.22 22.78 2.83
C ALA A 47 10.60 22.16 3.10
N ALA A 48 11.69 22.84 2.75
CA ALA A 48 13.06 22.41 3.00
C ALA A 48 13.65 22.98 4.30
N ILE A 49 12.93 23.87 5.00
CA ILE A 49 13.42 24.52 6.22
C ILE A 49 13.25 23.58 7.42
N PRO A 50 14.34 23.22 8.12
CA PRO A 50 14.25 22.48 9.36
C PRO A 50 13.76 23.36 10.53
N GLY A 51 13.38 22.71 11.61
CA GLY A 51 12.96 23.36 12.85
C GLY A 51 12.80 22.35 13.96
N GLU A 52 12.38 22.82 15.13
CA GLU A 52 11.94 21.97 16.23
C GLU A 52 10.85 21.00 15.74
N THR A 53 10.86 19.76 16.23
CA THR A 53 10.04 18.67 15.67
C THR A 53 8.56 19.04 15.56
N LEU A 54 7.97 19.62 16.62
CA LEU A 54 6.56 20.02 16.64
C LEU A 54 6.26 21.16 15.67
N SER A 55 7.11 22.18 15.61
CA SER A 55 6.97 23.30 14.67
C SER A 55 7.12 22.84 13.23
N ALA A 56 8.06 21.95 12.94
CA ALA A 56 8.23 21.36 11.62
C ALA A 56 7.04 20.48 11.20
N ASP A 57 6.45 19.73 12.14
CA ASP A 57 5.21 18.98 11.89
C ASP A 57 4.02 19.92 11.62
N ALA A 58 3.86 20.97 12.43
CA ALA A 58 2.81 21.97 12.25
C ALA A 58 2.95 22.69 10.91
N LEU A 59 4.17 23.07 10.53
CA LEU A 59 4.45 23.64 9.20
C LEU A 59 4.10 22.64 8.09
N ALA A 60 4.49 21.37 8.22
CA ALA A 60 4.16 20.36 7.21
C ALA A 60 2.63 20.19 7.03
N ASN A 61 1.86 20.24 8.12
CA ASN A 61 0.40 20.20 8.09
C ASN A 61 -0.22 21.46 7.45
N ALA A 62 0.36 22.64 7.67
CA ALA A 62 -0.06 23.88 7.01
C ALA A 62 0.22 23.82 5.50
N LEU A 63 1.47 23.47 5.13
CA LEU A 63 1.91 23.39 3.74
C LEU A 63 1.09 22.37 2.95
N GLY A 64 0.82 21.18 3.51
CA GLY A 64 0.07 20.12 2.82
C GLY A 64 -1.30 20.54 2.27
N GLN A 65 -1.93 21.58 2.86
CA GLN A 65 -3.22 22.11 2.44
C GLN A 65 -3.16 22.98 1.18
N VAL A 66 -2.02 23.66 0.95
CA VAL A 66 -1.86 24.65 -0.13
C VAL A 66 -0.68 24.37 -1.05
N PHE A 67 0.08 23.30 -0.81
CA PHE A 67 1.33 23.04 -1.51
C PHE A 67 1.15 22.99 -3.03
N ARG A 68 1.92 23.83 -3.71
CA ARG A 68 2.06 23.88 -5.16
C ARG A 68 3.44 24.44 -5.52
N ALA A 69 3.97 24.04 -6.66
CA ALA A 69 5.20 24.58 -7.22
C ALA A 69 5.13 24.60 -8.75
N GLY A 70 5.83 25.56 -9.37
CA GLY A 70 5.91 25.65 -10.83
C GLY A 70 6.53 24.39 -11.47
N PRO A 71 6.18 24.07 -12.73
CA PRO A 71 6.66 22.87 -13.40
C PRO A 71 8.17 22.88 -13.61
N ASP A 72 8.81 21.74 -13.36
CA ASP A 72 10.24 21.53 -13.51
C ASP A 72 10.51 20.14 -14.10
N PRO A 73 11.00 20.05 -15.35
CA PRO A 73 11.28 18.77 -16.01
C PRO A 73 12.27 17.87 -15.24
N GLY A 74 13.16 18.47 -14.43
CA GLY A 74 14.15 17.74 -13.63
C GLY A 74 13.64 17.28 -12.26
N ARG A 75 12.46 17.75 -11.84
CA ARG A 75 11.94 17.46 -10.50
C ARG A 75 11.30 16.09 -10.40
N VAL A 76 11.63 15.39 -9.31
CA VAL A 76 11.10 14.07 -8.98
C VAL A 76 10.42 14.13 -7.61
N ALA A 77 9.13 13.80 -7.57
CA ALA A 77 8.45 13.56 -6.31
C ALA A 77 8.81 12.16 -5.81
N VAL A 78 9.20 12.01 -4.55
CA VAL A 78 9.63 10.74 -3.98
C VAL A 78 8.70 10.36 -2.84
N ALA A 79 8.04 9.21 -2.94
CA ALA A 79 7.19 8.71 -1.86
C ALA A 79 8.04 8.21 -0.68
N MET A 80 7.93 8.90 0.45
CA MET A 80 8.72 8.68 1.65
C MET A 80 7.91 7.97 2.73
N SER A 81 8.35 6.78 3.15
CA SER A 81 7.74 5.98 4.23
C SER A 81 8.53 6.01 5.54
N GLY A 82 9.63 6.77 5.60
CA GLY A 82 10.56 6.77 6.73
C GLY A 82 11.43 5.51 6.83
N GLY A 83 11.34 4.62 5.84
CA GLY A 83 12.15 3.41 5.73
C GLY A 83 13.37 3.57 4.83
N VAL A 84 14.30 2.62 4.95
CA VAL A 84 15.56 2.58 4.17
C VAL A 84 15.34 2.63 2.66
N ASP A 85 14.32 1.93 2.15
CA ASP A 85 14.07 1.86 0.71
C ASP A 85 13.67 3.21 0.12
N SER A 86 12.75 3.93 0.78
CA SER A 86 12.36 5.27 0.33
C SER A 86 13.50 6.28 0.45
N ALA A 87 14.36 6.14 1.46
CA ALA A 87 15.50 7.03 1.62
C ALA A 87 16.56 6.82 0.53
N VAL A 88 16.82 5.58 0.13
CA VAL A 88 17.71 5.30 -1.01
C VAL A 88 17.06 5.74 -2.33
N ALA A 89 15.75 5.58 -2.48
CA ALA A 89 15.04 6.14 -3.63
C ALA A 89 15.18 7.67 -3.71
N LEU A 90 15.14 8.37 -2.57
CA LEU A 90 15.38 9.82 -2.49
C LEU A 90 16.80 10.19 -2.89
N LEU A 91 17.81 9.49 -2.33
CA LEU A 91 19.21 9.70 -2.70
C LEU A 91 19.44 9.57 -4.21
N ARG A 92 18.85 8.55 -4.82
CA ARG A 92 18.96 8.31 -6.27
C ARG A 92 18.23 9.34 -7.11
N ALA A 93 17.13 9.90 -6.60
CA ALA A 93 16.42 10.99 -7.27
C ALA A 93 17.22 12.30 -7.30
N GLY A 94 18.13 12.48 -6.35
CA GLY A 94 19.13 13.54 -6.37
C GLY A 94 18.60 14.92 -5.95
N PRO A 95 19.38 16.00 -6.19
CA PRO A 95 19.12 17.33 -5.63
C PRO A 95 17.81 18.00 -6.07
N GLY A 96 17.22 17.57 -7.18
CA GLY A 96 15.93 18.08 -7.67
C GLY A 96 14.72 17.36 -7.06
N ALA A 97 14.93 16.49 -6.08
CA ALA A 97 13.85 15.70 -5.49
C ALA A 97 13.02 16.48 -4.46
N ILE A 98 11.75 16.10 -4.33
CA ILE A 98 10.86 16.50 -3.24
C ILE A 98 10.30 15.25 -2.57
N GLY A 99 10.48 15.14 -1.26
CA GLY A 99 9.89 14.08 -0.47
C GLY A 99 8.40 14.33 -0.22
N VAL A 100 7.59 13.29 -0.31
CA VAL A 100 6.18 13.33 0.10
C VAL A 100 5.82 12.13 0.94
N THR A 101 5.17 12.37 2.08
CA THR A 101 4.65 11.30 2.95
C THR A 101 3.13 11.40 3.02
N LEU A 102 2.45 10.26 2.87
CA LEU A 102 1.02 10.17 3.09
C LEU A 102 0.79 9.78 4.56
N ARG A 103 0.14 10.64 5.34
CA ARG A 103 -0.34 10.30 6.67
C ARG A 103 -1.68 9.59 6.51
N LEU A 104 -1.71 8.30 6.82
CA LEU A 104 -2.89 7.44 6.64
C LEU A 104 -3.48 7.05 7.99
N TRP A 105 -4.73 6.62 7.97
CA TRP A 105 -5.43 6.24 9.19
C TRP A 105 -4.90 4.90 9.72
N ILE A 106 -4.70 4.85 11.03
CA ILE A 106 -4.31 3.67 11.81
C ILE A 106 -5.41 3.44 12.84
N ASP A 107 -5.75 2.19 13.10
CA ASP A 107 -6.74 1.86 14.13
C ASP A 107 -6.27 2.34 15.51
N PRO A 108 -7.06 3.18 16.22
CA PRO A 108 -6.77 3.53 17.61
C PRO A 108 -6.70 2.32 18.54
N GLY A 109 -7.36 1.21 18.19
CA GLY A 109 -7.27 -0.07 18.90
C GLY A 109 -6.14 -0.98 18.43
N ALA A 110 -5.23 -0.50 17.57
CA ALA A 110 -4.07 -1.27 17.14
C ALA A 110 -3.09 -1.51 18.31
N PRO A 111 -2.46 -2.69 18.40
CA PRO A 111 -1.47 -2.95 19.45
C PRO A 111 -0.25 -2.04 19.40
N ASP A 112 0.18 -1.67 18.19
CA ASP A 112 1.42 -0.94 17.96
C ASP A 112 1.30 -0.09 16.69
N SER A 113 0.98 1.20 16.84
CA SER A 113 0.88 2.15 15.74
C SER A 113 2.20 2.32 14.99
N GLU A 114 3.34 2.07 15.65
CA GLU A 114 4.67 2.30 15.10
C GLU A 114 5.09 1.26 14.07
N ARG A 115 4.32 0.17 13.94
CA ARG A 115 4.48 -0.79 12.85
C ARG A 115 3.94 -0.29 11.52
N ALA A 116 3.13 0.77 11.52
CA ALA A 116 2.59 1.34 10.30
C ALA A 116 3.66 2.15 9.55
N CYS A 117 3.75 1.96 8.22
CA CYS A 117 4.64 2.76 7.36
C CYS A 117 4.35 4.27 7.31
N CYS A 118 3.33 4.71 8.05
CA CYS A 118 2.83 6.09 8.12
C CYS A 118 2.54 6.49 9.57
N SER A 119 3.20 5.83 10.54
CA SER A 119 3.17 6.25 11.94
C SER A 119 3.76 7.66 12.10
N PRO A 120 3.46 8.38 13.19
CA PRO A 120 4.05 9.70 13.44
C PRO A 120 5.59 9.68 13.34
N GLU A 121 6.24 8.66 13.89
CA GLU A 121 7.70 8.48 13.87
C GLU A 121 8.23 8.12 12.49
N ALA A 122 7.41 7.51 11.62
CA ALA A 122 7.75 7.28 10.23
C ALA A 122 7.68 8.59 9.42
N VAL A 123 6.68 9.45 9.70
CA VAL A 123 6.55 10.78 9.08
C VAL A 123 7.72 11.69 9.48
N ILE A 124 8.04 11.74 10.77
CA ILE A 124 9.19 12.51 11.29
C ILE A 124 10.48 12.03 10.63
N ALA A 125 10.75 10.72 10.64
CA ALA A 125 11.97 10.17 10.03
C ALA A 125 12.06 10.45 8.52
N ALA A 126 10.93 10.43 7.80
CA ALA A 126 10.86 10.79 6.40
C ALA A 126 11.25 12.25 6.16
N ARG A 127 10.71 13.17 6.97
CA ARG A 127 11.03 14.61 6.90
C ARG A 127 12.49 14.86 7.23
N GLU A 128 12.97 14.34 8.35
CA GLU A 128 14.37 14.49 8.80
C GLU A 128 15.36 13.96 7.75
N THR A 129 15.02 12.84 7.09
CA THR A 129 15.84 12.31 5.99
C THR A 129 15.92 13.29 4.81
N CYS A 130 14.81 13.97 4.47
CA CYS A 130 14.82 14.97 3.40
C CYS A 130 15.62 16.21 3.82
N HIS A 131 15.36 16.74 5.01
CA HIS A 131 16.02 17.93 5.55
C HIS A 131 17.52 17.75 5.73
N ALA A 132 17.98 16.56 6.17
CA ALA A 132 19.40 16.23 6.26
C ALA A 132 20.12 16.25 4.89
N LEU A 133 19.37 16.10 3.79
CA LEU A 133 19.86 16.21 2.42
C LEU A 133 19.60 17.60 1.81
N GLY A 134 19.04 18.54 2.58
CA GLY A 134 18.63 19.86 2.10
C GLY A 134 17.44 19.84 1.13
N LEU A 135 16.64 18.77 1.17
CA LEU A 135 15.52 18.55 0.25
C LEU A 135 14.17 18.91 0.90
N PRO A 136 13.21 19.44 0.14
CA PRO A 136 11.87 19.73 0.63
C PRO A 136 11.10 18.45 0.96
N HIS A 137 10.25 18.53 1.98
CA HIS A 137 9.32 17.47 2.37
C HIS A 137 7.91 18.00 2.59
N VAL A 138 6.91 17.25 2.12
CA VAL A 138 5.49 17.56 2.32
C VAL A 138 4.77 16.36 2.91
N THR A 139 3.92 16.62 3.91
CA THR A 139 2.99 15.62 4.44
C THR A 139 1.60 15.87 3.90
N LEU A 140 0.94 14.83 3.38
CA LEU A 140 -0.47 14.87 2.99
C LEU A 140 -1.28 14.10 4.02
N ASP A 141 -2.17 14.79 4.74
CA ASP A 141 -3.14 14.13 5.61
C ASP A 141 -4.29 13.58 4.78
N LEU A 142 -4.34 12.25 4.67
CA LEU A 142 -5.33 11.52 3.88
C LEU A 142 -6.00 10.44 4.73
N ARG A 143 -6.07 10.65 6.06
CA ARG A 143 -6.61 9.66 6.99
C ARG A 143 -8.06 9.28 6.66
N ASP A 144 -8.90 10.28 6.41
CA ASP A 144 -10.31 10.05 6.13
C ASP A 144 -10.55 9.45 4.74
N GLU A 145 -9.82 9.91 3.74
CA GLU A 145 -9.84 9.38 2.37
C GLU A 145 -9.41 7.93 2.37
N PHE A 146 -8.32 7.60 3.06
CA PHE A 146 -7.82 6.23 3.21
C PHE A 146 -8.82 5.33 3.94
N ARG A 147 -9.45 5.83 5.00
CA ARG A 147 -10.48 5.09 5.74
C ARG A 147 -11.66 4.72 4.83
N ARG A 148 -12.16 5.67 4.04
CA ARG A 148 -13.25 5.42 3.07
C ARG A 148 -12.79 4.51 1.93
N ALA A 149 -11.62 4.79 1.37
CA ALA A 149 -11.15 4.16 0.14
C ALA A 149 -10.56 2.77 0.36
N VAL A 150 -9.94 2.46 1.50
CA VAL A 150 -9.20 1.20 1.73
C VAL A 150 -9.76 0.42 2.92
N VAL A 151 -9.97 1.08 4.06
CA VAL A 151 -10.33 0.40 5.31
C VAL A 151 -11.79 -0.06 5.31
N ALA A 152 -12.74 0.82 5.01
CA ALA A 152 -14.15 0.49 5.01
C ALA A 152 -14.48 -0.68 4.06
N PRO A 153 -13.90 -0.78 2.85
CA PRO A 153 -14.23 -1.89 1.97
C PRO A 153 -13.47 -3.18 2.34
N PHE A 154 -12.35 -3.08 3.08
CA PHE A 154 -11.75 -4.25 3.73
C PHE A 154 -12.70 -4.84 4.78
N VAL A 155 -13.28 -3.99 5.65
CA VAL A 155 -14.29 -4.43 6.64
C VAL A 155 -15.53 -5.01 5.93
N ARG A 156 -16.04 -4.31 4.89
CA ARG A 156 -17.19 -4.82 4.13
C ARG A 156 -16.91 -6.14 3.44
N GLY A 157 -15.73 -6.36 2.87
CA GLY A 157 -15.39 -7.64 2.23
C GLY A 157 -15.53 -8.80 3.21
N TYR A 158 -14.94 -8.68 4.41
CA TYR A 158 -15.12 -9.69 5.45
C TYR A 158 -16.58 -9.84 5.91
N ALA A 159 -17.33 -8.75 6.01
CA ALA A 159 -18.76 -8.79 6.33
C ALA A 159 -19.61 -9.52 5.25
N HIS A 160 -19.10 -9.67 4.02
CA HIS A 160 -19.74 -10.42 2.93
C HIS A 160 -19.04 -11.76 2.65
N GLY A 161 -18.16 -12.23 3.54
CA GLY A 161 -17.50 -13.53 3.41
C GLY A 161 -16.33 -13.56 2.44
N GLU A 162 -15.92 -12.41 1.92
CA GLU A 162 -14.74 -12.27 1.06
C GLU A 162 -13.45 -12.22 1.88
N THR A 163 -12.31 -12.41 1.21
CA THR A 163 -10.98 -12.21 1.78
C THR A 163 -10.24 -11.09 1.03
N PRO A 164 -10.50 -9.82 1.35
CA PRO A 164 -9.94 -8.69 0.61
C PRO A 164 -8.44 -8.52 0.85
N ASN A 165 -7.71 -8.12 -0.21
CA ASN A 165 -6.32 -7.66 -0.08
C ASN A 165 -6.28 -6.12 -0.04
N PRO A 166 -6.03 -5.49 1.12
CA PRO A 166 -6.07 -4.04 1.22
C PRO A 166 -4.87 -3.36 0.55
N CYS A 167 -3.71 -4.02 0.49
CA CYS A 167 -2.47 -3.45 -0.05
C CYS A 167 -2.53 -3.28 -1.57
N ILE A 168 -3.03 -4.29 -2.29
CA ILE A 168 -3.16 -4.22 -3.75
C ILE A 168 -4.20 -3.18 -4.17
N ARG A 169 -5.25 -3.01 -3.36
CA ARG A 169 -6.27 -1.97 -3.57
C ARG A 169 -5.71 -0.58 -3.26
N CYS A 170 -4.99 -0.44 -2.15
CA CYS A 170 -4.30 0.80 -1.78
C CYS A 170 -3.37 1.25 -2.90
N ASN A 171 -2.46 0.38 -3.38
CA ASN A 171 -1.55 0.73 -4.47
C ASN A 171 -2.29 0.97 -5.79
N GLY A 172 -3.24 0.11 -6.15
CA GLY A 172 -3.89 0.14 -7.45
C GLY A 172 -4.89 1.29 -7.66
N SER A 173 -5.48 1.85 -6.61
CA SER A 173 -6.52 2.87 -6.77
C SER A 173 -6.49 4.04 -5.78
N PHE A 174 -5.56 4.06 -4.83
CA PHE A 174 -5.49 5.13 -3.82
C PHE A 174 -4.10 5.77 -3.78
N ARG A 175 -3.09 5.08 -3.24
CA ARG A 175 -1.75 5.60 -2.99
C ARG A 175 -1.12 6.21 -4.24
N PHE A 176 -1.08 5.48 -5.35
CA PHE A 176 -0.47 6.01 -6.58
C PHE A 176 -1.29 7.14 -7.21
N ALA A 177 -2.62 7.13 -7.07
CA ALA A 177 -3.45 8.23 -7.55
C ALA A 177 -3.12 9.52 -6.79
N GLU A 178 -3.08 9.46 -5.46
CA GLU A 178 -2.75 10.59 -4.59
C GLU A 178 -1.31 11.09 -4.80
N LEU A 179 -0.34 10.16 -4.94
CA LEU A 179 1.05 10.51 -5.19
C LEU A 179 1.27 11.13 -6.58
N LEU A 180 0.59 10.63 -7.63
CA LEU A 180 0.68 11.21 -8.97
C LEU A 180 0.01 12.58 -9.04
N ALA A 181 -1.12 12.75 -8.35
CA ALA A 181 -1.77 14.05 -8.20
C ALA A 181 -0.87 15.04 -7.45
N PHE A 182 -0.20 14.60 -6.38
CA PHE A 182 0.80 15.42 -5.70
C PHE A 182 1.97 15.77 -6.61
N ALA A 183 2.55 14.79 -7.33
CA ALA A 183 3.66 15.03 -8.25
C ALA A 183 3.31 16.12 -9.27
N GLU A 184 2.08 16.13 -9.78
CA GLU A 184 1.57 17.18 -10.66
C GLU A 184 1.50 18.55 -9.98
N ARG A 185 0.90 18.64 -8.78
CA ARG A 185 0.85 19.90 -8.01
C ARG A 185 2.23 20.44 -7.65
N ALA A 186 3.18 19.54 -7.39
CA ALA A 186 4.56 19.86 -7.07
C ALA A 186 5.39 20.20 -8.31
N GLY A 187 4.81 20.19 -9.52
CA GLY A 187 5.51 20.44 -10.77
C GLY A 187 6.55 19.38 -11.12
N ALA A 188 6.46 18.18 -10.56
CA ALA A 188 7.38 17.08 -10.79
C ALA A 188 7.03 16.29 -12.05
N SER A 189 8.03 16.00 -12.87
CA SER A 189 7.87 15.23 -14.11
C SER A 189 7.70 13.73 -13.84
N ARG A 190 8.21 13.25 -12.71
CA ARG A 190 8.14 11.83 -12.30
C ARG A 190 7.84 11.65 -10.82
N LEU A 191 7.25 10.51 -10.51
CA LEU A 191 7.07 9.96 -9.17
C LEU A 191 8.03 8.78 -8.97
N ALA A 192 8.94 8.88 -8.01
CA ALA A 192 9.77 7.76 -7.56
C ALA A 192 9.18 7.13 -6.30
N THR A 193 9.30 5.80 -6.18
CA THR A 193 8.97 5.10 -4.94
C THR A 193 10.03 4.05 -4.61
N GLY A 194 10.18 3.72 -3.33
CA GLY A 194 11.10 2.67 -2.88
C GLY A 194 10.61 1.23 -3.14
N HIS A 195 9.73 1.01 -4.13
CA HIS A 195 9.30 -0.35 -4.45
C HIS A 195 10.33 -1.09 -5.31
N TYR A 196 10.46 -2.39 -5.05
CA TYR A 196 11.24 -3.32 -5.87
C TYR A 196 10.34 -3.85 -6.98
N ALA A 197 10.37 -3.14 -8.12
CA ALA A 197 9.75 -3.54 -9.37
C ALA A 197 10.48 -2.85 -10.52
N ARG A 198 10.32 -3.36 -11.73
CA ARG A 198 10.86 -2.74 -12.94
C ARG A 198 9.74 -2.30 -13.87
N ILE A 199 10.05 -1.38 -14.77
CA ILE A 199 9.17 -1.01 -15.88
C ILE A 199 9.95 -1.31 -17.16
N VAL A 200 9.38 -2.15 -18.01
CA VAL A 200 10.00 -2.61 -19.26
C VAL A 200 9.05 -2.42 -20.42
N GLU A 201 9.61 -2.26 -21.63
CA GLU A 201 8.83 -2.39 -22.86
C GLU A 201 8.56 -3.87 -23.13
N HIS A 202 7.29 -4.23 -23.30
CA HIS A 202 6.87 -5.57 -23.66
C HIS A 202 5.74 -5.49 -24.68
N ARG A 203 5.96 -6.07 -25.87
CA ARG A 203 5.00 -6.04 -26.99
C ARG A 203 4.51 -4.61 -27.33
N GLY A 204 5.41 -3.64 -27.29
CA GLY A 204 5.13 -2.23 -27.62
C GLY A 204 4.34 -1.47 -26.54
N ARG A 205 4.32 -1.98 -25.30
CA ARG A 205 3.72 -1.31 -24.15
C ARG A 205 4.68 -1.33 -22.96
N ARG A 206 4.73 -0.24 -22.21
CA ARG A 206 5.37 -0.22 -20.89
C ARG A 206 4.54 -0.96 -19.87
N LEU A 207 5.14 -1.97 -19.24
CA LEU A 207 4.50 -2.82 -18.23
C LEU A 207 5.42 -2.99 -17.02
N LEU A 208 4.81 -3.40 -15.90
CA LEU A 208 5.55 -3.81 -14.72
C LEU A 208 6.27 -5.13 -14.98
N ALA A 209 7.48 -5.28 -14.50
CA ALA A 209 8.24 -6.52 -14.51
C ALA A 209 8.86 -6.80 -13.15
N ARG A 210 9.08 -8.08 -12.87
CA ARG A 210 9.66 -8.55 -11.60
C ARG A 210 10.97 -7.83 -11.31
N ALA A 211 11.18 -7.46 -10.05
CA ALA A 211 12.45 -6.92 -9.60
C ALA A 211 13.61 -7.91 -9.84
N ARG A 212 14.84 -7.38 -9.84
CA ARG A 212 16.04 -8.22 -9.83
C ARG A 212 16.12 -9.10 -8.57
N ASP A 213 15.64 -8.59 -7.44
CA ASP A 213 15.53 -9.33 -6.18
C ASP A 213 14.20 -10.08 -6.10
N PRO A 214 14.18 -11.42 -6.24
CA PRO A 214 12.94 -12.18 -6.21
C PRO A 214 12.29 -12.21 -4.81
N GLU A 215 13.07 -12.09 -3.74
CA GLU A 215 12.56 -12.13 -2.36
C GLU A 215 11.88 -10.82 -1.96
N LYS A 216 12.24 -9.73 -2.64
CA LYS A 216 11.63 -8.41 -2.47
C LYS A 216 10.69 -8.01 -3.59
N ASP A 217 10.47 -8.84 -4.60
CA ASP A 217 9.61 -8.49 -5.73
C ASP A 217 8.20 -8.04 -5.27
N GLN A 218 7.86 -6.78 -5.57
CA GLN A 218 6.60 -6.16 -5.17
C GLN A 218 5.61 -6.02 -6.33
N THR A 219 5.91 -6.58 -7.51
CA THR A 219 5.02 -6.47 -8.67
C THR A 219 3.61 -6.96 -8.40
N TYR A 220 3.43 -8.00 -7.57
CA TYR A 220 2.11 -8.49 -7.19
C TYR A 220 1.26 -7.39 -6.52
N MET A 221 1.84 -6.64 -5.58
CA MET A 221 1.13 -5.56 -4.88
C MET A 221 0.90 -4.33 -5.76
N LEU A 222 1.63 -4.21 -6.87
CA LEU A 222 1.56 -3.12 -7.84
C LEU A 222 0.77 -3.51 -9.11
N ALA A 223 0.37 -4.78 -9.26
CA ALA A 223 -0.14 -5.34 -10.51
C ALA A 223 -1.40 -4.67 -11.05
N ARG A 224 -2.11 -3.94 -10.18
CA ARG A 224 -3.30 -3.15 -10.52
C ARG A 224 -3.01 -1.73 -10.99
N LEU A 225 -1.75 -1.30 -11.05
CA LEU A 225 -1.38 -0.05 -11.70
C LEU A 225 -1.70 -0.14 -13.19
N GLU A 226 -2.34 0.89 -13.71
CA GLU A 226 -2.68 0.94 -15.13
C GLU A 226 -1.44 1.29 -15.97
N PRO A 227 -1.20 0.62 -17.10
CA PRO A 227 -0.03 0.89 -17.95
C PRO A 227 0.18 2.37 -18.29
N ARG A 228 -0.90 3.12 -18.49
CA ARG A 228 -0.86 4.57 -18.83
C ARG A 228 -0.19 5.46 -17.78
N VAL A 229 -0.11 5.03 -16.51
CA VAL A 229 0.55 5.82 -15.47
C VAL A 229 2.04 5.50 -15.32
N LEU A 230 2.51 4.39 -15.91
CA LEU A 230 3.88 3.91 -15.73
C LEU A 230 4.92 4.86 -16.35
N ASP A 231 4.56 5.67 -17.35
CA ASP A 231 5.44 6.67 -17.93
C ASP A 231 5.87 7.76 -16.94
N ARG A 232 5.04 8.02 -15.93
CA ARG A 232 5.30 9.00 -14.87
C ARG A 232 5.94 8.38 -13.64
N ILE A 233 6.11 7.05 -13.59
CA ILE A 233 6.57 6.34 -12.40
C ILE A 233 8.01 5.84 -12.61
N TRP A 234 8.79 5.89 -11.54
CA TRP A 234 10.13 5.35 -11.48
C TRP A 234 10.30 4.50 -10.22
N PHE A 235 10.92 3.33 -10.38
CA PHE A 235 11.29 2.42 -9.29
C PHE A 235 12.83 2.33 -9.23
N PRO A 236 13.52 3.22 -8.48
CA PRO A 236 14.98 3.28 -8.46
C PRO A 236 15.66 2.00 -7.93
N LEU A 237 14.91 1.16 -7.21
CA LEU A 237 15.41 -0.06 -6.57
C LEU A 237 15.12 -1.34 -7.37
N GLY A 238 14.45 -1.23 -8.53
CA GLY A 238 14.06 -2.40 -9.34
C GLY A 238 15.22 -3.30 -9.78
N GLU A 239 16.42 -2.72 -9.89
CA GLU A 239 17.67 -3.39 -10.29
C GLU A 239 18.62 -3.65 -9.10
N GLN A 240 18.15 -3.45 -7.87
CA GLN A 240 18.94 -3.68 -6.65
C GLN A 240 18.43 -4.89 -5.87
N THR A 241 19.35 -5.57 -5.18
CA THR A 241 19.01 -6.44 -4.07
C THR A 241 18.77 -5.64 -2.79
N LYS A 242 18.05 -6.22 -1.83
CA LYS A 242 17.86 -5.57 -0.53
C LYS A 242 19.18 -5.23 0.17
N ASP A 243 20.16 -6.11 0.05
CA ASP A 243 21.45 -5.94 0.68
C ASP A 243 22.27 -4.83 0.01
N GLU A 244 22.18 -4.71 -1.32
CA GLU A 244 22.76 -3.57 -2.05
C GLU A 244 22.12 -2.24 -1.60
N THR A 245 20.79 -2.19 -1.47
CA THR A 245 20.08 -1.01 -0.95
C THR A 245 20.54 -0.64 0.47
N ARG A 246 20.68 -1.63 1.36
CA ARG A 246 21.17 -1.39 2.73
C ARG A 246 22.62 -0.89 2.74
N ALA A 247 23.47 -1.45 1.89
CA ALA A 247 24.85 -1.03 1.76
C ALA A 247 24.96 0.40 1.22
N GLU A 248 24.10 0.78 0.26
CA GLU A 248 24.01 2.15 -0.25
C GLU A 248 23.59 3.13 0.83
N ALA A 249 22.55 2.80 1.61
CA ALA A 249 22.12 3.63 2.74
C ALA A 249 23.23 3.82 3.79
N ALA A 250 23.97 2.75 4.10
CA ALA A 250 25.07 2.81 5.05
C ALA A 250 26.23 3.69 4.55
N ARG A 251 26.60 3.58 3.26
CA ARG A 251 27.64 4.43 2.64
C ARG A 251 27.25 5.91 2.65
N ALA A 252 25.97 6.21 2.48
CA ALA A 252 25.43 7.56 2.54
C ALA A 252 25.22 8.09 3.98
N GLY A 253 25.51 7.30 5.01
CA GLY A 253 25.36 7.71 6.41
C GLY A 253 23.90 7.88 6.86
N LEU A 254 22.94 7.26 6.17
CA LEU A 254 21.51 7.43 6.49
C LEU A 254 21.14 6.73 7.81
N ALA A 255 20.55 7.48 8.74
CA ALA A 255 20.11 6.97 10.04
C ALA A 255 19.08 5.83 9.94
N VAL A 256 18.28 5.80 8.86
CA VAL A 256 17.23 4.80 8.63
C VAL A 256 17.73 3.38 8.29
N ALA A 257 19.03 3.18 8.11
CA ALA A 257 19.61 1.89 7.72
C ALA A 257 19.32 0.74 8.70
N ARG A 258 18.91 1.05 9.95
CA ARG A 258 18.67 0.06 11.02
C ARG A 258 17.20 -0.25 11.31
N ARG A 259 16.24 0.42 10.66
CA ARG A 259 14.80 0.17 10.92
C ARG A 259 14.32 -1.14 10.29
N SER A 260 13.43 -1.84 10.99
CA SER A 260 12.73 -3.02 10.51
C SER A 260 11.69 -2.66 9.43
N GLU A 261 11.36 -3.63 8.56
CA GLU A 261 10.32 -3.45 7.55
C GLU A 261 8.93 -3.68 8.13
N SER A 262 7.94 -2.91 7.67
CA SER A 262 6.52 -3.18 7.95
C SER A 262 6.07 -4.39 7.13
N GLN A 263 5.51 -5.41 7.78
CA GLN A 263 5.17 -6.71 7.15
C GLN A 263 3.66 -7.02 7.13
N GLU A 264 2.78 -6.05 7.42
CA GLU A 264 1.32 -6.28 7.53
C GLU A 264 0.51 -5.11 6.95
N ALA A 265 -0.82 -5.27 6.88
CA ALA A 265 -1.72 -4.17 6.53
C ALA A 265 -1.52 -3.01 7.52
N CYS A 266 -1.09 -1.85 7.02
CA CYS A 266 -0.55 -0.78 7.85
C CYS A 266 -1.49 -0.29 8.94
N PHE A 267 -2.81 -0.32 8.70
CA PHE A 267 -3.81 0.16 9.66
C PHE A 267 -4.11 -0.82 10.80
N LEU A 268 -3.65 -2.07 10.73
CA LEU A 268 -3.82 -3.06 11.80
C LEU A 268 -2.79 -2.91 12.92
N GLY A 269 -1.64 -2.28 12.65
CA GLY A 269 -0.56 -2.06 13.62
C GLY A 269 -0.12 -3.34 14.37
N GLY A 270 0.03 -4.46 13.66
CA GLY A 270 0.40 -5.74 14.27
C GLY A 270 -0.77 -6.56 14.83
N GLY A 271 -2.01 -6.09 14.70
CA GLY A 271 -3.21 -6.74 15.24
C GLY A 271 -3.83 -7.80 14.34
N ASP A 272 -4.52 -8.76 14.95
CA ASP A 272 -5.35 -9.75 14.23
C ASP A 272 -6.52 -9.02 13.53
N TYR A 273 -6.66 -9.24 12.23
CA TYR A 273 -7.74 -8.67 11.41
C TYR A 273 -9.12 -8.99 11.98
N ARG A 274 -9.29 -10.13 12.68
CA ARG A 274 -10.58 -10.51 13.27
C ARG A 274 -11.00 -9.54 14.36
N ASN A 275 -10.08 -9.20 15.25
CA ASN A 275 -10.33 -8.22 16.31
C ASN A 275 -10.60 -6.84 15.73
N PHE A 276 -9.87 -6.47 14.68
CA PHE A 276 -10.08 -5.24 13.93
C PHE A 276 -11.49 -5.18 13.33
N VAL A 277 -11.88 -6.18 12.52
CA VAL A 277 -13.19 -6.24 11.86
C VAL A 277 -14.34 -6.17 12.87
N ARG A 278 -14.21 -6.86 14.01
CA ARG A 278 -15.17 -6.77 15.14
C ARG A 278 -15.30 -5.36 15.71
N ARG A 279 -14.18 -4.68 15.99
CA ARG A 279 -14.19 -3.28 16.47
C ARG A 279 -14.84 -2.32 15.48
N HIS A 280 -14.84 -2.66 14.20
CA HIS A 280 -15.41 -1.85 13.13
C HIS A 280 -16.85 -2.23 12.74
N GLY A 281 -17.58 -2.87 13.66
CA GLY A 281 -19.04 -3.01 13.56
C GLY A 281 -19.52 -4.28 12.86
N VAL A 282 -18.64 -5.26 12.64
CA VAL A 282 -19.09 -6.60 12.24
C VAL A 282 -19.39 -7.39 13.51
N GLU A 283 -20.65 -7.71 13.72
CA GLU A 283 -21.13 -8.39 14.91
C GLU A 283 -20.69 -9.86 14.96
N GLU A 284 -20.51 -10.36 16.18
CA GLU A 284 -20.35 -11.79 16.43
C GLU A 284 -21.74 -12.43 16.42
N SER A 285 -21.89 -13.47 15.59
CA SER A 285 -23.13 -14.22 15.48
C SER A 285 -22.79 -15.70 15.42
N GLU A 286 -23.35 -16.48 16.34
CA GLU A 286 -23.10 -17.92 16.40
C GLU A 286 -23.60 -18.58 15.10
N GLY A 287 -22.71 -19.37 14.48
CA GLY A 287 -22.96 -20.07 13.24
C GLY A 287 -22.41 -21.49 13.27
N GLU A 288 -22.76 -22.29 12.26
CA GLU A 288 -22.39 -23.70 12.20
C GLU A 288 -21.15 -23.93 11.33
N ILE A 289 -20.26 -24.78 11.82
CA ILE A 289 -19.22 -25.39 10.98
C ILE A 289 -19.77 -26.71 10.48
N VAL A 290 -19.91 -26.85 9.17
CA VAL A 290 -20.52 -28.01 8.51
C VAL A 290 -19.56 -28.67 7.53
N ASP A 291 -19.73 -29.96 7.28
CA ASP A 291 -19.05 -30.64 6.17
C ASP A 291 -19.74 -30.39 4.81
N GLU A 292 -19.20 -30.98 3.75
CA GLU A 292 -19.74 -30.88 2.39
C GLU A 292 -21.16 -31.48 2.24
N GLN A 293 -21.56 -32.37 3.15
CA GLN A 293 -22.89 -32.97 3.20
C GLN A 293 -23.85 -32.17 4.09
N GLY A 294 -23.40 -31.05 4.67
CA GLY A 294 -24.18 -30.21 5.58
C GLY A 294 -24.29 -30.77 7.00
N ARG A 295 -23.51 -31.79 7.36
CA ARG A 295 -23.50 -32.30 8.74
C ARG A 295 -22.72 -31.33 9.62
N GLN A 296 -23.31 -30.95 10.73
CA GLN A 296 -22.67 -30.09 11.72
C GLN A 296 -21.49 -30.81 12.38
N LEU A 297 -20.33 -30.16 12.36
CA LEU A 297 -19.08 -30.59 13.01
C LEU A 297 -18.72 -29.73 14.22
N GLY A 298 -19.26 -28.50 14.28
CA GLY A 298 -19.01 -27.58 15.38
C GLY A 298 -19.71 -26.24 15.19
N ARG A 299 -19.26 -25.23 15.93
CA ARG A 299 -19.81 -23.87 15.93
C ARG A 299 -18.72 -22.81 15.88
N HIS A 300 -19.09 -21.60 15.51
CA HIS A 300 -18.18 -20.45 15.45
C HIS A 300 -18.88 -19.13 15.77
N ASP A 301 -18.10 -18.11 16.13
CA ASP A 301 -18.61 -16.77 16.50
C ASP A 301 -18.70 -15.80 15.30
N GLY A 302 -19.13 -16.31 14.14
CA GLY A 302 -19.24 -15.55 12.88
C GLY A 302 -18.30 -16.01 11.76
N PHE A 303 -18.85 -16.15 10.54
CA PHE A 303 -18.13 -16.70 9.39
C PHE A 303 -16.94 -15.83 8.93
N TRP A 304 -16.99 -14.52 9.19
CA TRP A 304 -15.97 -13.54 8.79
C TRP A 304 -14.60 -13.77 9.45
N ARG A 305 -14.55 -14.62 10.49
CA ARG A 305 -13.32 -15.06 11.17
C ARG A 305 -12.52 -16.09 10.37
N PHE A 306 -13.08 -16.58 9.27
CA PHE A 306 -12.54 -17.67 8.47
C PHE A 306 -12.18 -17.19 7.07
N THR A 307 -11.21 -17.86 6.45
CA THR A 307 -10.75 -17.56 5.09
C THR A 307 -10.60 -18.87 4.33
N THR A 308 -11.02 -18.90 3.06
CA THR A 308 -10.87 -20.08 2.20
C THR A 308 -9.44 -20.61 2.19
N GLY A 309 -9.28 -21.92 2.42
CA GLY A 309 -8.00 -22.60 2.59
C GLY A 309 -7.41 -22.54 4.00
N GLN A 310 -8.08 -21.92 4.97
CA GLN A 310 -7.65 -21.94 6.37
C GLN A 310 -7.77 -23.36 6.94
N ARG A 311 -6.69 -23.85 7.57
CA ARG A 311 -6.64 -25.15 8.27
C ARG A 311 -6.70 -25.02 9.79
N ARG A 312 -6.01 -24.02 10.35
CA ARG A 312 -5.85 -23.85 11.81
C ARG A 312 -6.99 -23.02 12.39
N GLY A 313 -7.28 -23.22 13.67
CA GLY A 313 -8.28 -22.42 14.40
C GLY A 313 -9.72 -22.69 13.98
N LEU A 314 -10.02 -23.90 13.47
CA LEU A 314 -11.39 -24.30 13.15
C LEU A 314 -12.22 -24.68 14.37
N GLY A 315 -11.59 -25.12 15.47
CA GLY A 315 -12.31 -25.53 16.68
C GLY A 315 -13.08 -26.85 16.56
N VAL A 316 -12.84 -27.63 15.49
CA VAL A 316 -13.47 -28.95 15.27
C VAL A 316 -12.45 -30.07 15.37
N SER A 317 -12.88 -31.22 15.92
CA SER A 317 -12.08 -32.45 15.96
C SER A 317 -12.47 -33.34 14.79
N SER A 318 -11.48 -33.79 14.01
CA SER A 318 -11.66 -34.68 12.87
C SER A 318 -10.47 -35.64 12.77
N ALA A 319 -10.71 -36.85 12.27
CA ALA A 319 -9.66 -37.83 12.02
C ALA A 319 -8.68 -37.37 10.93
N GLU A 320 -9.16 -36.56 9.98
CA GLU A 320 -8.37 -36.02 8.88
C GLU A 320 -8.32 -34.49 8.93
N PRO A 321 -7.24 -33.85 8.43
CA PRO A 321 -7.13 -32.40 8.39
C PRO A 321 -8.23 -31.75 7.54
N LEU A 322 -9.01 -30.86 8.15
CA LEU A 322 -10.04 -30.08 7.47
C LEU A 322 -9.55 -28.69 7.10
N TYR A 323 -10.12 -28.14 6.03
CA TYR A 323 -9.86 -26.80 5.51
C TYR A 323 -11.18 -26.09 5.24
N VAL A 324 -11.22 -24.78 5.44
CA VAL A 324 -12.37 -23.94 5.02
C VAL A 324 -12.48 -23.96 3.50
N LEU A 325 -13.54 -24.54 2.97
CA LEU A 325 -13.84 -24.58 1.54
C LEU A 325 -14.49 -23.27 1.10
N ARG A 326 -15.48 -22.81 1.86
CA ARG A 326 -16.18 -21.54 1.65
C ARG A 326 -16.86 -21.07 2.94
N THR A 327 -17.20 -19.79 2.96
CA THR A 327 -18.10 -19.18 3.94
C THR A 327 -19.43 -18.90 3.25
N ASP A 328 -20.54 -19.05 3.97
CA ASP A 328 -21.88 -18.66 3.50
C ASP A 328 -22.43 -17.59 4.45
N PRO A 329 -22.36 -16.30 4.06
CA PRO A 329 -22.89 -15.20 4.86
C PRO A 329 -24.40 -15.27 5.09
N GLY A 330 -25.16 -15.79 4.12
CA GLY A 330 -26.62 -15.85 4.18
C GLY A 330 -27.11 -16.88 5.19
N ALA A 331 -26.44 -18.02 5.26
CA ALA A 331 -26.70 -19.07 6.25
C ALA A 331 -25.91 -18.91 7.56
N ASN A 332 -24.95 -17.98 7.63
CA ASN A 332 -23.93 -17.88 8.68
C ASN A 332 -23.24 -19.23 8.93
N THR A 333 -22.77 -19.89 7.87
CA THR A 333 -22.08 -21.18 7.99
C THR A 333 -20.67 -21.15 7.41
N VAL A 334 -19.82 -22.03 7.94
CA VAL A 334 -18.47 -22.29 7.43
C VAL A 334 -18.42 -23.73 6.95
N VAL A 335 -18.24 -23.92 5.65
CA VAL A 335 -18.15 -25.27 5.06
C VAL A 335 -16.69 -25.71 5.06
N VAL A 336 -16.41 -26.85 5.66
CA VAL A 336 -15.08 -27.43 5.76
C VAL A 336 -15.02 -28.81 5.10
N GLY A 337 -13.84 -29.17 4.62
CA GLY A 337 -13.63 -30.48 3.98
C GLY A 337 -12.15 -30.81 3.82
N PRO A 338 -11.85 -31.94 3.19
CA PRO A 338 -10.47 -32.33 2.91
C PRO A 338 -9.83 -31.34 1.91
N ARG A 339 -8.51 -31.39 1.79
CA ARG A 339 -7.75 -30.43 0.96
C ARG A 339 -8.16 -30.52 -0.51
N GLU A 340 -8.49 -31.72 -0.96
CA GLU A 340 -8.81 -32.07 -2.33
C GLU A 340 -10.07 -31.32 -2.80
N SER A 341 -11.02 -31.05 -1.90
CA SER A 341 -12.24 -30.28 -2.18
C SER A 341 -11.98 -28.78 -2.40
N LEU A 342 -10.77 -28.28 -2.15
CA LEU A 342 -10.34 -26.91 -2.53
C LEU A 342 -9.82 -26.82 -3.96
N ALA A 343 -9.66 -27.95 -4.67
CA ALA A 343 -9.07 -28.00 -6.00
C ALA A 343 -9.94 -27.21 -6.99
N VAL A 344 -9.34 -26.18 -7.59
CA VAL A 344 -9.95 -25.39 -8.66
C VAL A 344 -9.06 -25.49 -9.89
N GLU A 345 -9.62 -25.91 -11.02
CA GLU A 345 -8.90 -26.02 -12.30
C GLU A 345 -9.20 -24.84 -13.24
N THR A 346 -10.34 -24.16 -13.04
CA THR A 346 -10.74 -23.01 -13.83
C THR A 346 -11.11 -21.84 -12.94
N ILE A 347 -10.56 -20.66 -13.22
CA ILE A 347 -10.80 -19.44 -12.47
C ILE A 347 -11.34 -18.38 -13.43
N SER A 348 -12.42 -17.72 -13.03
CA SER A 348 -12.90 -16.50 -13.71
C SER A 348 -12.36 -15.29 -12.97
N VAL A 349 -11.84 -14.32 -13.70
CA VAL A 349 -11.21 -13.12 -13.13
C VAL A 349 -11.87 -11.88 -13.72
N SER A 350 -12.35 -10.99 -12.85
CA SER A 350 -12.84 -9.67 -13.25
C SER A 350 -11.67 -8.68 -13.27
N GLY A 351 -11.27 -8.24 -14.46
CA GLY A 351 -10.01 -7.51 -14.60
C GLY A 351 -9.67 -7.13 -16.03
N ARG A 352 -8.38 -6.98 -16.30
CA ARG A 352 -7.87 -6.59 -17.62
C ARG A 352 -6.61 -7.37 -17.97
N LEU A 353 -6.51 -7.75 -19.24
CA LEU A 353 -5.24 -8.07 -19.88
C LEU A 353 -4.62 -6.77 -20.39
N TYR A 354 -3.39 -6.49 -19.99
CA TYR A 354 -2.63 -5.33 -20.45
C TYR A 354 -2.02 -5.55 -21.84
N VAL A 355 -1.71 -6.80 -22.15
CA VAL A 355 -1.36 -7.30 -23.47
C VAL A 355 -2.04 -8.64 -23.69
N ARG A 356 -2.41 -8.94 -24.93
CA ARG A 356 -3.02 -10.22 -25.27
C ARG A 356 -1.99 -11.34 -25.09
N VAL A 357 -2.36 -12.38 -24.34
CA VAL A 357 -1.58 -13.60 -24.10
C VAL A 357 -2.52 -14.79 -24.12
N ASN A 358 -2.04 -15.94 -24.58
CA ASN A 358 -2.81 -17.20 -24.55
C ASN A 358 -2.37 -18.11 -23.40
N ARG A 359 -1.19 -17.86 -22.83
CA ARG A 359 -0.64 -18.57 -21.67
C ARG A 359 0.13 -17.59 -20.79
N ALA A 360 0.08 -17.81 -19.47
CA ALA A 360 0.80 -17.02 -18.49
C ALA A 360 1.02 -17.84 -17.21
N GLU A 361 1.97 -17.44 -16.37
CA GLU A 361 2.02 -17.86 -14.97
C GLU A 361 1.07 -17.00 -14.14
N VAL A 362 0.30 -17.59 -13.24
CA VAL A 362 -0.68 -16.87 -12.41
C VAL A 362 -0.32 -16.95 -10.94
N LYS A 363 -0.38 -15.81 -10.24
CA LYS A 363 -0.38 -15.76 -8.77
C LYS A 363 -1.70 -15.18 -8.29
N TRP A 364 -2.30 -15.80 -7.26
CA TRP A 364 -3.48 -15.26 -6.55
C TRP A 364 -3.24 -15.00 -5.07
N ARG A 365 -2.01 -15.25 -4.61
CA ARG A 365 -1.51 -14.93 -3.27
C ARG A 365 -0.07 -14.47 -3.40
N TYR A 366 0.31 -13.48 -2.60
CA TYR A 366 1.62 -12.82 -2.71
C TYR A 366 2.81 -13.78 -2.61
N ARG A 367 2.82 -14.67 -1.61
CA ARG A 367 3.92 -15.62 -1.35
C ARG A 367 3.68 -17.02 -1.94
N SER A 368 2.66 -17.20 -2.77
CA SER A 368 2.44 -18.49 -3.43
C SER A 368 3.30 -18.61 -4.69
N PRO A 369 3.75 -19.83 -5.05
CA PRO A 369 4.31 -20.10 -6.37
C PRO A 369 3.32 -19.70 -7.46
N ALA A 370 3.85 -19.28 -8.61
CA ALA A 370 3.01 -19.03 -9.78
C ALA A 370 2.63 -20.36 -10.44
N VAL A 371 1.42 -20.42 -10.99
CA VAL A 371 0.89 -21.63 -11.65
C VAL A 371 0.66 -21.33 -13.14
N PRO A 372 1.25 -22.11 -14.07
CA PRO A 372 0.97 -21.95 -15.49
C PRO A 372 -0.50 -22.17 -15.80
N ALA A 373 -1.05 -21.33 -16.69
CA ALA A 373 -2.44 -21.41 -17.11
C ALA A 373 -2.60 -21.00 -18.58
N ALA A 374 -3.58 -21.60 -19.26
CA ALA A 374 -4.15 -21.03 -20.47
C ALA A 374 -5.04 -19.84 -20.11
N VAL A 375 -5.00 -18.79 -20.94
CA VAL A 375 -5.71 -17.53 -20.73
C VAL A 375 -6.68 -17.31 -21.88
N GLU A 376 -7.96 -17.14 -21.55
CA GLU A 376 -9.03 -16.82 -22.48
C GLU A 376 -9.62 -15.45 -22.10
N GLU A 377 -9.63 -14.50 -23.02
CA GLU A 377 -10.21 -13.17 -22.80
C GLU A 377 -11.75 -13.27 -22.69
N ALA A 378 -12.34 -12.51 -21.78
CA ALA A 378 -13.79 -12.43 -21.56
C ALA A 378 -14.24 -10.97 -21.50
N GLU A 379 -15.55 -10.72 -21.64
CA GLU A 379 -16.11 -9.37 -21.74
C GLU A 379 -15.68 -8.42 -20.59
N HIS A 380 -15.54 -8.95 -19.38
CA HIS A 380 -15.16 -8.18 -18.18
C HIS A 380 -13.89 -8.71 -17.50
N GLY A 381 -13.01 -9.38 -18.25
CA GLY A 381 -11.74 -9.87 -17.74
C GLY A 381 -11.22 -11.08 -18.50
N PHE A 382 -10.94 -12.17 -17.81
CA PHE A 382 -10.39 -13.37 -18.42
C PHE A 382 -10.70 -14.62 -17.62
N ARG A 383 -10.72 -15.76 -18.31
CA ARG A 383 -10.81 -17.09 -17.73
C ARG A 383 -9.43 -17.75 -17.79
N LEU A 384 -9.08 -18.43 -16.72
CA LEU A 384 -7.83 -19.18 -16.57
C LEU A 384 -8.14 -20.66 -16.49
N SER A 385 -7.51 -21.47 -17.32
CA SER A 385 -7.50 -22.93 -17.18
C SER A 385 -6.11 -23.35 -16.72
N LEU A 386 -6.01 -23.84 -15.48
CA LEU A 386 -4.74 -24.08 -14.81
C LEU A 386 -4.16 -25.43 -15.23
N ASP A 387 -2.84 -25.49 -15.42
CA ASP A 387 -2.13 -26.73 -15.71
C ASP A 387 -2.10 -27.69 -14.50
N GLN A 388 -2.30 -27.15 -13.29
CA GLN A 388 -2.41 -27.90 -12.04
C GLN A 388 -3.49 -27.28 -11.16
N PRO A 389 -4.23 -28.09 -10.36
CA PRO A 389 -5.26 -27.55 -9.48
C PRO A 389 -4.71 -26.51 -8.49
N ALA A 390 -5.39 -25.38 -8.40
CA ALA A 390 -5.17 -24.38 -7.38
C ALA A 390 -5.88 -24.75 -6.09
N TYR A 391 -5.29 -24.38 -4.96
CA TYR A 391 -5.90 -24.53 -3.63
C TYR A 391 -6.00 -23.16 -2.96
N GLY A 392 -7.12 -22.90 -2.29
CA GLY A 392 -7.31 -21.66 -1.53
C GLY A 392 -7.49 -20.42 -2.41
N VAL A 393 -8.17 -20.57 -3.55
CA VAL A 393 -8.64 -19.44 -4.37
C VAL A 393 -9.79 -18.78 -3.61
N ALA A 394 -9.52 -17.62 -2.99
CA ALA A 394 -10.49 -16.92 -2.15
C ALA A 394 -11.05 -15.70 -2.91
N VAL A 395 -12.37 -15.55 -2.89
CA VAL A 395 -13.05 -14.37 -3.46
C VAL A 395 -12.52 -13.10 -2.79
N GLY A 396 -12.28 -12.06 -3.58
CA GLY A 396 -11.71 -10.79 -3.11
C GLY A 396 -10.17 -10.74 -3.07
N GLN A 397 -9.49 -11.85 -3.37
CA GLN A 397 -8.07 -11.83 -3.73
C GLN A 397 -7.88 -11.37 -5.19
N THR A 398 -6.64 -11.26 -5.64
CA THR A 398 -6.31 -10.75 -6.98
C THR A 398 -5.46 -11.77 -7.73
N ALA A 399 -5.88 -12.16 -8.92
CA ALA A 399 -5.06 -12.88 -9.87
C ALA A 399 -4.14 -11.91 -10.60
N VAL A 400 -2.84 -12.23 -10.67
CA VAL A 400 -1.81 -11.50 -11.40
C VAL A 400 -1.14 -12.45 -12.38
N LEU A 401 -1.12 -12.08 -13.65
CA LEU A 401 -0.58 -12.86 -14.76
C LEU A 401 0.81 -12.36 -15.12
N TYR A 402 1.74 -13.29 -15.26
CA TYR A 402 3.11 -13.04 -15.65
C TYR A 402 3.46 -13.79 -16.96
N GLU A 403 4.10 -13.10 -17.89
CA GLU A 403 4.77 -13.70 -19.05
C GLU A 403 6.24 -13.26 -18.99
N ASP A 404 7.17 -14.20 -18.90
CA ASP A 404 8.63 -13.93 -18.77
C ASP A 404 8.97 -12.91 -17.65
N GLY A 405 8.22 -12.97 -16.55
CA GLY A 405 8.37 -12.05 -15.41
C GLY A 405 7.74 -10.68 -15.61
N VAL A 406 7.07 -10.41 -16.72
CA VAL A 406 6.31 -9.17 -17.00
C VAL A 406 4.85 -9.35 -16.61
N VAL A 407 4.26 -8.39 -15.91
CA VAL A 407 2.83 -8.37 -15.55
C VAL A 407 2.01 -8.07 -16.79
N VAL A 408 1.32 -9.07 -17.31
CA VAL A 408 0.52 -8.99 -18.54
C VAL A 408 -0.98 -8.86 -18.28
N GLY A 409 -1.42 -9.05 -17.05
CA GLY A 409 -2.82 -8.85 -16.65
C GLY A 409 -3.02 -8.96 -15.15
N ALA A 410 -4.10 -8.36 -14.66
CA ALA A 410 -4.50 -8.47 -13.26
C ALA A 410 -6.01 -8.28 -13.10
N GLY A 411 -6.58 -8.89 -12.05
CA GLY A 411 -7.99 -8.75 -11.74
C GLY A 411 -8.41 -9.44 -10.45
N LEU A 412 -9.62 -9.16 -10.00
CA LEU A 412 -10.21 -9.74 -8.81
C LEU A 412 -10.77 -11.14 -9.09
N LEU A 413 -10.58 -12.02 -8.11
CA LEU A 413 -11.15 -13.36 -8.02
C LEU A 413 -12.59 -13.32 -7.52
#